data_AF-A0A3M1GJT2-F1
#
_entry.id   AF-A0A3M1GJT2-F1
#
_cell.length_a   1.000
_cell.length_b   1.000
_cell.length_c   1.000
_cell.angle_alpha   90.00
_cell.angle_beta   90.00
_cell.angle_gamma   90.00
#
_symmetry.space_group_name_H-M   'P 1'
#
loop_
_entity.id
_entity.type
_entity.pdbx_description
1 polymer ?
#
loop_
_entity_poly.entity_id
_entity_poly.type
_entity_poly.pdbx_seq_one_letter_code
_entity_poly.pdbx_strand_id
1 'polypeptide(L)'
;MVLVSACLAGLGTRYDGGSKAHPEVLKLLKEGRAIPVCPEQLGGLTTPRPKSEITSGDGTDVLEGRARVITEDGHDVTEAFLRGARQCLKIVKKAKIKTAIL
;
A
#
# COMPACT_ATOMS: atom_id res chain seq x y z
N MET A 1 -10.37 12.91 8.27
CA MET A 1 -9.98 12.15 7.07
C MET A 1 -8.93 11.13 7.46
N VAL A 2 -9.06 9.89 7.02
CA VAL A 2 -8.18 8.76 7.35
C VAL A 2 -7.66 8.14 6.04
N LEU A 3 -6.39 7.80 5.97
CA LEU A 3 -5.85 7.02 4.85
C LEU A 3 -6.18 5.54 5.08
N VAL A 4 -6.70 4.82 4.10
CA VAL A 4 -7.03 3.40 4.26
C VAL A 4 -6.43 2.56 3.15
N SER A 5 -6.04 1.31 3.44
CA SER A 5 -5.67 0.36 2.40
C SER A 5 -6.85 0.12 1.44
N ALA A 6 -6.61 0.24 0.14
CA ALA A 6 -7.61 0.08 -0.91
C ALA A 6 -8.29 -1.30 -0.88
N CYS A 7 -7.56 -2.34 -0.50
CA CYS A 7 -8.12 -3.68 -0.34
C CYS A 7 -9.13 -3.76 0.82
N LEU A 8 -8.92 -3.01 1.92
CA LEU A 8 -9.88 -2.88 3.02
C LEU A 8 -11.13 -2.09 2.63
N ALA A 9 -10.96 -1.19 1.65
CA ALA A 9 -12.04 -0.45 0.99
C ALA A 9 -12.84 -1.30 -0.01
N GLY A 10 -12.52 -2.58 -0.17
CA GLY A 10 -13.23 -3.49 -1.08
C GLY A 10 -12.73 -3.43 -2.53
N LEU A 11 -11.67 -2.67 -2.81
CA LEU A 11 -11.07 -2.63 -4.14
C LEU A 11 -10.19 -3.86 -4.36
N GLY A 12 -10.27 -4.45 -5.56
CA GLY A 12 -9.50 -5.62 -5.97
C GLY A 12 -8.03 -5.31 -6.23
N THR A 13 -7.30 -4.87 -5.20
CA THR A 13 -5.91 -4.37 -5.34
C THR A 13 -4.87 -5.27 -4.68
N ARG A 14 -5.27 -6.41 -4.09
CA ARG A 14 -4.32 -7.40 -3.57
C ARG A 14 -3.50 -7.99 -4.72
N TYR A 15 -2.37 -8.60 -4.38
CA TYR A 15 -1.49 -9.24 -5.36
C TYR A 15 -2.23 -10.30 -6.21
N ASP A 16 -3.22 -10.98 -5.63
CA ASP A 16 -4.07 -11.98 -6.28
C ASP A 16 -5.32 -11.41 -6.98
N GLY A 17 -5.45 -10.07 -7.07
CA GLY A 17 -6.64 -9.41 -7.62
C GLY A 17 -7.83 -9.36 -6.67
N GLY A 18 -7.74 -9.99 -5.50
CA GLY A 18 -8.78 -9.97 -4.49
C GLY A 18 -8.87 -8.65 -3.73
N SER A 19 -9.85 -8.57 -2.84
CA SER A 19 -9.98 -7.53 -1.83
C SER A 19 -10.00 -8.16 -0.42
N LYS A 20 -9.98 -7.32 0.60
CA LYS A 20 -10.13 -7.72 2.02
C LYS A 20 -11.06 -6.74 2.71
N ALA A 21 -12.23 -6.53 2.12
CA ALA A 21 -13.17 -5.50 2.53
C ALA A 21 -13.45 -5.57 4.05
N HIS A 22 -13.32 -4.44 4.74
CA HIS A 22 -13.57 -4.35 6.18
C HIS A 22 -14.78 -3.44 6.46
N PRO A 23 -15.81 -3.90 7.21
CA PRO A 23 -17.04 -3.14 7.43
C PRO A 23 -16.82 -1.71 7.92
N GLU A 24 -15.95 -1.50 8.91
CA GLU A 24 -15.65 -0.16 9.43
C GLU A 24 -14.96 0.76 8.41
N VAL A 25 -14.11 0.21 7.53
CA VAL A 25 -13.47 1.00 6.46
C VAL A 25 -14.50 1.39 5.40
N LEU A 26 -15.40 0.48 5.04
CA LEU A 26 -16.51 0.76 4.14
C LEU A 26 -17.45 1.84 4.70
N LYS A 27 -17.70 1.83 6.02
CA LYS A 27 -18.48 2.87 6.69
C LYS A 27 -17.79 4.23 6.59
N LEU A 28 -16.48 4.30 6.89
CA LEU A 28 -15.71 5.54 6.76
C LEU A 28 -15.70 6.09 5.32
N LEU A 29 -15.68 5.22 4.31
CA LEU A 29 -15.79 5.63 2.90
C LEU A 29 -17.16 6.22 2.58
N LYS A 30 -18.24 5.58 3.00
CA LYS A 30 -19.61 6.09 2.80
C LYS A 30 -19.82 7.45 3.46
N GLU A 31 -19.17 7.69 4.61
CA GLU A 31 -19.19 8.96 5.31
C GLU A 31 -18.26 10.03 4.69
N GLY A 32 -17.52 9.72 3.62
CA GLY A 32 -16.55 10.64 3.01
C GLY A 32 -15.35 10.94 3.92
N ARG A 33 -15.05 10.05 4.87
CA ARG A 33 -14.01 10.23 5.90
C ARG A 33 -12.73 9.43 5.65
N ALA A 34 -12.68 8.65 4.57
CA ALA A 34 -11.52 7.86 4.19
C ALA A 34 -11.05 8.13 2.74
N ILE A 35 -9.73 8.06 2.53
CA ILE A 35 -9.11 8.05 1.20
C ILE A 35 -8.44 6.68 1.00
N PRO A 36 -8.90 5.84 0.05
CA PRO A 36 -8.30 4.54 -0.21
C PRO A 36 -7.03 4.67 -1.06
N VAL A 37 -5.97 3.94 -0.71
CA VAL A 37 -4.73 3.87 -1.49
C VAL A 37 -4.16 2.45 -1.53
N CYS A 38 -3.50 2.10 -2.63
CA CYS A 38 -2.66 0.91 -2.74
C CYS A 38 -1.23 1.37 -3.04
N PRO A 39 -0.30 1.31 -2.05
CA PRO A 39 1.08 1.75 -2.27
C PRO A 39 1.75 1.01 -3.44
N GLU A 40 1.51 -0.29 -3.58
CA GLU A 40 2.09 -1.13 -4.64
C GLU A 40 1.67 -0.66 -6.05
N GLN A 41 0.37 -0.41 -6.26
CA GLN A 41 -0.13 0.11 -7.54
C GLN A 41 0.32 1.55 -7.80
N LEU A 42 0.34 2.41 -6.77
CA LEU A 42 0.90 3.77 -6.88
C LEU A 42 2.42 3.75 -7.16
N GLY A 43 3.10 2.66 -6.82
CA GLY A 43 4.48 2.36 -7.14
C GLY A 43 4.73 1.86 -8.56
N GLY A 44 3.65 1.51 -9.28
CA GLY A 44 3.65 1.01 -10.64
C GLY A 44 3.50 -0.51 -10.78
N LEU A 45 3.23 -1.25 -9.69
CA LEU A 45 2.97 -2.69 -9.79
C LEU A 45 1.56 -2.96 -10.33
N THR A 46 1.41 -4.02 -11.12
CA THR A 46 0.15 -4.45 -11.70
C THR A 46 -0.74 -5.16 -10.67
N THR A 47 -1.98 -5.45 -11.07
CA THR A 47 -2.84 -6.41 -10.39
C THR A 47 -3.43 -7.36 -11.44
N PRO A 48 -3.22 -8.69 -11.35
CA PRO A 48 -2.42 -9.37 -10.32
C PRO A 48 -0.91 -9.09 -10.45
N ARG A 49 -0.16 -9.51 -9.43
CA ARG A 49 1.31 -9.48 -9.36
C ARG A 49 1.81 -10.61 -8.43
N PRO A 50 3.07 -11.05 -8.56
CA PRO A 50 3.66 -12.03 -7.64
C PRO A 50 3.65 -11.53 -6.19
N LYS A 51 3.64 -12.44 -5.22
CA LYS A 51 3.89 -12.07 -3.82
C LYS A 51 5.30 -11.51 -3.68
N SER A 52 5.48 -10.61 -2.72
CA SER A 52 6.80 -10.04 -2.42
C SER A 52 6.99 -9.86 -0.92
N GLU A 53 8.21 -10.08 -0.45
CA GLU A 53 8.59 -10.02 0.95
C GLU A 53 9.85 -9.16 1.14
N ILE A 54 10.00 -8.59 2.34
CA ILE A 54 11.24 -7.92 2.74
C ILE A 54 12.27 -9.01 3.08
N THR A 55 13.43 -9.01 2.42
CA THR A 55 14.42 -10.10 2.54
C THR A 55 15.05 -10.23 3.92
N SER A 56 15.18 -9.11 4.63
CA SER A 56 15.86 -9.02 5.93
C SER A 56 15.49 -7.70 6.61
N GLY A 57 14.91 -7.75 7.80
CA GLY A 57 14.51 -6.55 8.54
C GLY A 57 13.10 -6.08 8.21
N ASP A 58 12.87 -4.76 8.28
CA ASP A 58 11.55 -4.16 8.10
C ASP A 58 11.51 -3.00 7.09
N GLY A 59 10.39 -2.29 7.03
CA GLY A 59 10.23 -1.16 6.11
C GLY A 59 11.22 -0.01 6.36
N THR A 60 11.71 0.16 7.59
CA THR A 60 12.76 1.13 7.92
C THR A 60 14.07 0.73 7.27
N ASP A 61 14.42 -0.55 7.33
CA ASP A 61 15.63 -1.06 6.66
C ASP A 61 15.54 -0.91 5.14
N VAL A 62 14.35 -1.04 4.55
CA VAL A 62 14.15 -0.77 3.11
C VAL A 62 14.37 0.71 2.81
N LEU A 63 13.84 1.61 3.64
CA LEU A 63 14.02 3.06 3.48
C LEU A 63 15.49 3.49 3.61
N GLU A 64 16.25 2.82 4.46
CA GLU A 64 17.68 3.07 4.68
C GLU A 64 18.60 2.30 3.71
N GLY A 65 18.03 1.52 2.79
CA GLY A 65 18.79 0.75 1.79
C GLY A 65 19.52 -0.48 2.34
N ARG A 66 19.17 -0.92 3.55
CA ARG A 66 19.70 -2.15 4.19
C ARG A 66 18.91 -3.40 3.84
N ALA A 67 17.67 -3.25 3.39
CA ALA A 67 16.79 -4.33 2.99
C ALA A 67 16.23 -4.12 1.59
N ARG A 68 15.76 -5.21 0.98
CA ARG A 68 15.10 -5.21 -0.33
C ARG A 68 13.74 -5.86 -0.24
N VAL A 69 12.85 -5.49 -1.16
CA VAL A 69 11.57 -6.15 -1.38
C VAL A 69 11.69 -7.01 -2.62
N ILE A 70 11.65 -8.34 -2.43
CA ILE A 70 11.89 -9.32 -3.49
C ILE A 70 10.61 -10.12 -3.72
N THR A 71 10.27 -10.38 -4.99
CA THR A 71 9.14 -11.24 -5.33
C THR A 71 9.43 -12.72 -5.07
N GLU A 72 8.40 -13.55 -4.99
CA GLU A 72 8.56 -15.01 -4.89
C GLU A 72 9.32 -15.61 -6.09
N ASP A 73 9.29 -14.94 -7.25
CA ASP A 73 10.08 -15.27 -8.45
C ASP A 73 11.51 -14.70 -8.44
N GLY A 74 11.93 -14.05 -7.35
CA GLY A 74 13.29 -13.53 -7.16
C GLY A 74 13.57 -12.16 -7.78
N HIS A 75 12.55 -11.40 -8.18
CA HIS A 75 12.72 -10.06 -8.77
C HIS A 75 12.75 -8.96 -7.71
N ASP A 76 13.67 -8.01 -7.87
CA ASP A 76 13.77 -6.85 -6.97
C ASP A 76 12.74 -5.78 -7.35
N VAL A 77 11.74 -5.61 -6.48
CA VAL A 77 10.65 -4.62 -6.63
C VAL A 77 10.76 -3.48 -5.61
N THR A 78 11.91 -3.35 -4.93
CA THR A 78 12.17 -2.34 -3.89
C THR A 78 11.80 -0.93 -4.34
N GLU A 79 12.22 -0.54 -5.54
CA GLU A 79 11.94 0.80 -6.06
C GLU A 79 10.44 1.06 -6.27
N ALA A 80 9.65 0.05 -6.62
CA ALA A 80 8.21 0.20 -6.73
C ALA A 80 7.58 0.47 -5.36
N PHE A 81 7.98 -0.27 -4.33
CA PHE A 81 7.52 -0.04 -2.96
C PHE A 81 7.91 1.34 -2.42
N LEU A 82 9.17 1.76 -2.64
CA LEU A 82 9.65 3.09 -2.25
C LEU A 82 8.88 4.21 -2.97
N ARG A 83 8.64 4.08 -4.28
CA ARG A 83 7.79 5.03 -5.04
C ARG A 83 6.38 5.07 -4.47
N GLY A 84 5.78 3.92 -4.22
CA GLY A 84 4.46 3.79 -3.61
C GLY A 84 4.33 4.52 -2.29
N ALA A 85 5.25 4.26 -1.36
CA ALA A 85 5.32 4.93 -0.06
C ALA A 85 5.44 6.46 -0.20
N ARG A 86 6.28 6.94 -1.12
CA ARG A 86 6.44 8.39 -1.40
C ARG A 86 5.15 9.00 -1.97
N GLN A 87 4.39 8.28 -2.80
CA GLN A 87 3.10 8.76 -3.31
C GLN A 87 2.05 8.84 -2.21
N CYS A 88 1.96 7.81 -1.35
CA CYS A 88 1.11 7.85 -0.16
C CYS A 88 1.45 9.05 0.74
N LEU A 89 2.74 9.32 0.95
CA LEU A 89 3.21 10.48 1.72
C LEU A 89 2.74 11.81 1.11
N LYS A 90 2.77 11.95 -0.22
CA LYS A 90 2.25 13.15 -0.91
C LYS A 90 0.75 13.32 -0.69
N ILE A 91 -0.02 12.23 -0.79
CA ILE A 91 -1.48 12.24 -0.57
C ILE A 91 -1.79 12.69 0.86
N VAL A 92 -1.16 12.08 1.87
CA VAL A 92 -1.43 12.46 3.28
C VAL A 92 -1.02 13.89 3.60
N LYS A 93 0.09 14.39 3.05
CA LYS A 93 0.51 15.79 3.21
C LYS A 93 -0.51 16.74 2.58
N LYS A 94 -0.93 16.49 1.35
CA LYS A 94 -1.91 17.33 0.63
C LYS A 94 -3.27 17.34 1.32
N ALA A 95 -3.72 16.19 1.82
CA ALA A 95 -5.00 16.04 2.50
C ALA A 95 -4.94 16.31 4.02
N LYS A 96 -3.76 16.68 4.57
CA LYS A 96 -3.51 16.89 6.01
C LYS A 96 -3.98 15.73 6.89
N ILE A 97 -3.80 14.50 6.42
CA ILE A 97 -4.19 13.27 7.12
C ILE A 97 -3.13 12.92 8.17
N LYS A 98 -3.58 12.53 9.37
CA LYS A 98 -2.71 12.13 10.50
C LYS A 98 -2.94 10.69 10.98
N THR A 99 -3.88 9.97 10.37
CA THR A 99 -4.27 8.61 10.79
C THR A 99 -4.36 7.71 9.57
N ALA A 100 -3.85 6.49 9.68
CA ALA A 100 -3.93 5.47 8.64
C ALA A 100 -4.43 4.13 9.20
N ILE A 101 -5.18 3.37 8.40
CA ILE A 101 -5.60 1.99 8.66
C ILE A 101 -5.12 1.16 7.47
N LEU A 102 -4.08 0.36 7.66
CA LEU A 102 -3.37 -0.33 6.58
C LEU A 102 -3.61 -1.84 6.59
#